data_AF-A0A7S1XNB3-F1
#
_entry.id   AF-A0A7S1XNB3-F1
#
_cell.length_a   1.000
_cell.length_b   1.000
_cell.length_c   1.000
_cell.angle_alpha   90.00
_cell.angle_beta   90.00
_cell.angle_gamma   90.00
#
_symmetry.space_group_name_H-M   'P 1'
#
loop_
_entity.id
_entity.type
_entity.pdbx_description
1 polymer ?
#
loop_
_entity_poly.entity_id
_entity_poly.type
_entity_poly.pdbx_seq_one_letter_code
_entity_poly.pdbx_strand_id
1 'polypeptide(L)'
;GAPPGDPARLAKEIAAQGRRPSAANTLRSESFQQCFGRDLQEALEWILRYRCTGEIDALNQAWDLYFYVFKKIQKQLQRIKKVELQHVAPALLRARNLRLAVLGTYTSTTTEASIVRIAGFGASVTVIPSKQRPRKINILGSNGRAYTFLLKGHEDLRQDERVMQLF
;
A
#
# COMPACT_ATOMS: atom_id res chain seq x y z
N GLY A 1 -15.32 -15.77 23.81
CA GLY A 1 -15.81 -15.17 22.55
C GLY A 1 -15.24 -15.97 21.42
N ALA A 2 -16.09 -16.54 20.56
CA ALA A 2 -15.71 -17.56 19.57
C ALA A 2 -14.56 -17.11 18.65
N PRO A 3 -13.63 -18.01 18.28
CA PRO A 3 -12.60 -17.70 17.29
C PRO A 3 -13.26 -17.39 15.94
N PRO A 4 -12.83 -16.35 15.22
CA PRO A 4 -13.44 -15.98 13.96
C PRO A 4 -12.97 -16.93 12.86
N GLY A 5 -13.87 -17.77 12.37
CA GLY A 5 -13.69 -18.55 11.15
C GLY A 5 -12.81 -19.78 11.29
N ASP A 6 -13.04 -20.73 10.38
CA ASP A 6 -12.29 -21.97 10.24
C ASP A 6 -10.77 -21.71 10.32
N PRO A 7 -10.05 -22.24 11.33
CA PRO A 7 -8.63 -21.99 11.49
C PRO A 7 -7.78 -22.54 10.34
N ALA A 8 -8.27 -23.54 9.61
CA ALA A 8 -7.64 -24.01 8.38
C ALA A 8 -7.71 -22.95 7.28
N ARG A 9 -8.81 -22.18 7.21
CA ARG A 9 -8.97 -21.06 6.28
C ARG A 9 -8.05 -19.89 6.63
N LEU A 10 -7.96 -19.54 7.91
CA LEU A 10 -7.06 -18.49 8.39
C LEU A 10 -5.59 -18.84 8.09
N ALA A 11 -5.18 -20.06 8.40
CA ALA A 11 -3.83 -20.55 8.09
C ALA A 11 -3.53 -20.49 6.58
N LYS A 12 -4.52 -20.79 5.73
CA LYS A 12 -4.39 -20.72 4.26
C LYS A 12 -4.27 -19.28 3.75
N GLU A 13 -5.05 -18.35 4.30
CA GLU A 13 -4.99 -16.92 3.95
C GLU A 13 -3.66 -16.29 4.39
N ILE A 14 -3.16 -16.61 5.58
CA ILE A 14 -1.88 -16.11 6.09
C ILE A 14 -0.70 -16.69 5.29
N ALA A 15 -0.70 -18.00 5.01
CA ALA A 15 0.34 -18.63 4.20
C ALA A 15 0.39 -18.06 2.76
N ALA A 16 -0.75 -17.62 2.21
CA ALA A 16 -0.79 -16.97 0.91
C ALA A 16 -0.17 -15.56 0.93
N GLN A 17 -0.25 -14.83 2.04
CA GLN A 17 0.35 -13.49 2.17
C GLN A 17 1.88 -13.55 2.34
N GLY A 18 2.43 -14.60 2.96
CA GLY A 18 3.87 -14.82 3.09
C GLY A 18 4.61 -15.13 1.78
N ARG A 19 3.88 -15.40 0.68
CA ARG A 19 4.43 -15.73 -0.64
C ARG A 19 4.42 -14.56 -1.64
N ARG A 20 4.19 -13.31 -1.22
CA ARG A 20 4.33 -12.18 -2.14
C ARG A 20 5.82 -11.96 -2.45
N PRO A 21 6.21 -11.94 -3.74
CA PRO A 21 7.60 -11.79 -4.13
C PRO A 21 8.13 -10.44 -3.61
N SER A 22 9.26 -10.51 -2.90
CA SER A 22 10.19 -9.41 -2.60
C SER A 22 9.54 -8.02 -2.66
N ALA A 23 8.94 -7.58 -1.55
CA ALA A 23 8.67 -6.16 -1.37
C ALA A 23 9.95 -5.40 -1.73
N ALA A 24 9.87 -4.52 -2.73
CA ALA A 24 11.02 -3.74 -3.19
C ALA A 24 11.83 -3.25 -1.97
N ASN A 25 13.14 -3.53 -1.95
CA ASN A 25 14.07 -3.15 -0.86
C ASN A 25 13.98 -1.64 -0.61
N THR A 26 13.05 -1.28 0.27
CA THR A 26 12.71 0.09 0.62
C THR A 26 12.88 0.18 2.11
N LEU A 27 13.36 1.34 2.58
CA LEU A 27 13.60 1.59 4.01
C LEU A 27 12.36 1.29 4.86
N ARG A 28 11.17 1.51 4.32
CA ARG A 28 9.92 1.16 5.00
C ARG A 28 9.68 -0.35 5.10
N SER A 29 10.04 -1.13 4.08
CA SER A 29 9.96 -2.59 4.10
C SER A 29 10.96 -3.19 5.09
N GLU A 30 12.18 -2.65 5.13
CA GLU A 30 13.21 -3.06 6.10
C GLU A 30 12.77 -2.76 7.53
N SER A 31 12.26 -1.55 7.80
CA SER A 31 11.73 -1.19 9.11
C SER A 31 10.55 -2.06 9.52
N PHE A 32 9.66 -2.44 8.58
CA PHE A 32 8.58 -3.39 8.85
C PHE A 32 9.13 -4.75 9.25
N GLN A 33 10.09 -5.28 8.50
CA GLN A 33 10.70 -6.58 8.76
C GLN A 33 11.44 -6.59 10.10
N GLN A 34 12.16 -5.52 10.46
CA GLN A 34 12.81 -5.38 11.75
C GLN A 34 11.82 -5.30 12.91
N CYS A 35 10.68 -4.61 12.74
CA CYS A 35 9.70 -4.41 13.80
C CYS A 35 8.77 -5.62 14.05
N PHE A 36 8.48 -6.41 13.02
CA PHE A 36 7.42 -7.42 13.03
C PHE A 36 7.84 -8.78 12.46
N GLY A 37 8.97 -8.86 11.76
CA GLY A 37 9.36 -10.06 11.02
C GLY A 37 9.56 -11.27 11.91
N ARG A 38 10.18 -11.10 13.08
CA ARG A 38 10.37 -12.17 14.07
C ARG A 38 9.02 -12.72 14.56
N ASP A 39 8.14 -11.85 15.06
CA ASP A 39 6.84 -12.24 15.59
C ASP A 39 5.99 -12.95 14.52
N LEU A 40 6.03 -12.46 13.27
CA LEU A 40 5.31 -13.06 12.14
C LEU A 40 5.89 -14.42 11.71
N GLN A 41 7.21 -14.59 11.81
CA GLN A 41 7.88 -15.84 11.52
C GLN A 41 7.56 -16.90 12.59
N GLU A 42 7.59 -16.51 13.87
CA GLU A 42 7.21 -17.38 14.97
C GLU A 42 5.73 -17.80 14.88
N ALA A 43 4.84 -16.86 14.56
CA ALA A 43 3.43 -17.18 14.33
C ALA A 43 3.23 -18.15 13.15
N LEU A 44 4.06 -18.06 12.10
CA LEU A 44 4.05 -19.01 10.99
C LEU A 44 4.54 -20.40 11.42
N GLU A 45 5.58 -20.48 12.24
CA GLU A 45 6.07 -21.76 12.79
C GLU A 45 4.98 -22.47 13.61
N TRP A 46 4.23 -21.72 14.43
CA TRP A 46 3.08 -22.24 15.16
C TRP A 46 1.96 -22.75 14.23
N ILE A 47 1.65 -22.04 13.15
CA ILE A 47 0.71 -22.51 12.12
C ILE A 47 1.21 -23.81 11.47
N LEU A 48 2.49 -23.88 11.12
CA LEU A 48 3.06 -25.08 10.49
C LEU A 48 3.02 -26.28 11.44
N ARG A 49 3.29 -26.08 12.74
CA ARG A 49 3.13 -27.12 13.76
C ARG A 49 1.70 -27.62 13.85
N TYR A 50 0.70 -26.72 13.92
CA TYR A 50 -0.71 -27.11 13.90
C TYR A 50 -1.06 -27.96 12.67
N ARG A 51 -0.53 -27.61 11.48
CA ARG A 51 -0.78 -28.39 10.26
C ARG A 51 -0.21 -29.80 10.30
N CYS A 52 0.83 -30.04 11.09
CA CYS A 52 1.45 -31.35 11.25
C CYS A 52 0.83 -32.15 12.41
N THR A 53 0.50 -31.50 13.54
CA THR A 53 0.09 -32.18 14.78
C THR A 53 -1.42 -32.14 15.04
N GLY A 54 -2.13 -31.16 14.48
CA GLY A 54 -3.54 -30.89 14.81
C GLY A 54 -3.78 -30.28 16.19
N GLU A 55 -2.71 -29.94 16.93
CA GLU A 55 -2.79 -29.39 18.29
C GLU A 55 -3.41 -27.98 18.30
N ILE A 56 -4.58 -27.82 18.91
CA ILE A 56 -5.29 -26.52 18.97
C ILE A 56 -4.48 -25.47 19.74
N ASP A 57 -3.65 -25.88 20.71
CA ASP A 57 -2.80 -24.94 21.45
C ASP A 57 -1.79 -24.23 20.56
N ALA A 58 -1.23 -24.91 19.55
CA ALA A 58 -0.33 -24.29 18.57
C ALA A 58 -1.04 -23.20 17.76
N LEU A 59 -2.30 -23.43 17.41
CA LEU A 59 -3.12 -22.43 16.73
C LEU A 59 -3.43 -21.22 17.62
N ASN A 60 -3.70 -21.43 18.91
CA ASN A 60 -3.93 -20.33 19.87
C ASN A 60 -2.68 -19.46 20.00
N GLN A 61 -1.49 -20.07 20.11
CA GLN A 61 -0.21 -19.33 20.15
C GLN A 61 0.02 -18.50 18.90
N ALA A 62 -0.24 -19.06 17.71
CA ALA A 62 -0.17 -18.30 16.47
C ALA A 62 -1.12 -17.10 16.47
N TRP A 63 -2.37 -17.30 16.91
CA TRP A 63 -3.40 -16.26 16.94
C TRP A 63 -3.00 -15.10 17.85
N ASP A 64 -2.48 -15.38 19.05
CA ASP A 64 -2.06 -14.34 19.99
C ASP A 64 -0.94 -13.46 19.41
N LEU A 65 0.05 -14.07 18.76
CA LEU A 65 1.12 -13.35 18.08
C LEU A 65 0.59 -12.52 16.90
N TYR A 66 -0.27 -13.09 16.06
CA TYR A 66 -0.88 -12.35 14.94
C TYR A 66 -1.72 -11.17 15.43
N PHE A 67 -2.52 -11.38 16.46
CA PHE A 67 -3.38 -10.34 17.02
C PHE A 67 -2.56 -9.21 17.66
N TYR A 68 -1.48 -9.56 18.36
CA TYR A 68 -0.51 -8.59 18.89
C TYR A 68 0.09 -7.73 17.77
N VAL A 69 0.65 -8.36 16.73
CA VAL A 69 1.23 -7.66 15.57
C VAL A 69 0.17 -6.79 14.87
N PHE A 70 -1.03 -7.33 14.66
CA PHE A 70 -2.15 -6.60 14.04
C PHE A 70 -2.50 -5.33 14.82
N LYS A 71 -2.65 -5.41 16.15
CA LYS A 71 -2.95 -4.25 17.00
C LYS A 71 -1.84 -3.20 16.95
N LYS A 72 -0.58 -3.63 16.91
CA LYS A 72 0.59 -2.73 16.81
C LYS A 72 0.62 -2.02 15.45
N ILE A 73 0.40 -2.75 14.36
CA ILE A 73 0.30 -2.19 13.00
C ILE A 73 -0.88 -1.22 12.93
N GLN A 74 -2.06 -1.59 13.44
CA GLN A 74 -3.26 -0.74 13.41
C GLN A 74 -3.01 0.62 14.08
N LYS A 75 -2.38 0.61 15.27
CA LYS A 75 -2.01 1.84 16.00
C LYS A 75 -0.99 2.69 15.22
N GLN A 76 0.05 2.07 14.65
CA GLN A 76 1.01 2.80 13.82
C GLN A 76 0.35 3.41 12.57
N LEU A 77 -0.54 2.64 11.94
CA LEU A 77 -1.21 3.01 10.72
C LEU A 77 -2.08 4.26 10.90
N GLN A 78 -2.80 4.39 12.02
CA GLN A 78 -3.59 5.57 12.37
C GLN A 78 -2.75 6.85 12.50
N ARG A 79 -1.49 6.75 12.92
CA ARG A 79 -0.60 7.91 13.10
C ARG A 79 0.01 8.42 11.80
N ILE A 80 0.07 7.58 10.77
CA ILE A 80 0.67 7.94 9.47
C ILE A 80 -0.26 8.92 8.74
N LYS A 81 0.08 10.20 8.76
CA LYS A 81 -0.61 11.26 8.00
C LYS A 81 0.14 11.68 6.74
N LYS A 82 1.44 11.40 6.68
CA LYS A 82 2.34 11.79 5.59
C LYS A 82 3.35 10.66 5.36
N VAL A 83 3.68 10.42 4.09
CA VAL A 83 4.65 9.41 3.68
C VAL A 83 5.64 10.08 2.73
N GLU A 84 6.93 9.94 3.00
CA GLU A 84 7.97 10.49 2.14
C GLU A 84 8.34 9.48 1.05
N LEU A 85 8.42 9.95 -0.20
CA LEU A 85 8.70 9.09 -1.36
C LEU A 85 10.08 8.44 -1.26
N GLN A 86 11.06 9.09 -0.62
CA GLN A 86 12.40 8.52 -0.45
C GLN A 86 12.37 7.16 0.27
N HIS A 87 11.43 6.95 1.19
CA HIS A 87 11.31 5.73 1.98
C HIS A 87 10.46 4.64 1.32
N VAL A 88 9.64 4.98 0.32
CA VAL A 88 8.64 4.05 -0.26
C VAL A 88 8.72 3.88 -1.76
N ALA A 89 9.22 4.88 -2.49
CA ALA A 89 9.30 4.91 -3.94
C ALA A 89 10.42 5.88 -4.41
N PRO A 90 11.70 5.61 -4.07
CA PRO A 90 12.81 6.51 -4.40
C PRO A 90 13.01 6.67 -5.92
N ALA A 91 12.67 5.66 -6.72
CA ALA A 91 12.68 5.75 -8.17
C ALA A 91 11.69 6.82 -8.68
N LEU A 92 10.50 6.91 -8.07
CA LEU A 92 9.49 7.91 -8.42
C LEU A 92 9.96 9.33 -8.06
N LEU A 93 10.67 9.48 -6.93
CA LEU A 93 11.25 10.76 -6.53
C LEU A 93 12.37 11.24 -7.48
N ARG A 94 13.16 10.31 -8.01
CA ARG A 94 14.23 10.58 -8.99
C ARG A 94 13.70 10.80 -10.40
N ALA A 95 12.49 10.35 -10.73
CA ALA A 95 11.91 10.52 -12.05
C ALA A 95 11.67 12.02 -12.32
N ARG A 96 12.36 12.55 -13.34
CA ARG A 96 12.29 13.95 -13.76
C ARG A 96 12.12 14.04 -15.27
N ASN A 97 11.41 15.08 -15.72
CA ASN A 97 11.24 15.41 -17.14
C ASN A 97 10.79 14.21 -18.01
N LEU A 98 9.74 13.51 -17.57
CA LEU A 98 9.20 12.36 -18.28
C LEU A 98 8.53 12.84 -19.58
N ARG A 99 8.56 12.00 -20.62
CA ARG A 99 7.82 12.27 -21.87
C ARG A 99 6.29 12.17 -21.70
N LEU A 100 5.84 11.56 -20.61
CA LEU A 100 4.44 11.34 -20.27
C LEU A 100 3.74 12.66 -19.91
N ALA A 101 2.55 12.88 -20.46
CA ALA A 101 1.69 13.99 -20.09
C ALA A 101 1.22 13.87 -18.63
N VAL A 102 0.97 15.00 -17.98
CA VAL A 102 0.25 15.00 -16.71
C VAL A 102 -1.15 14.45 -16.96
N LEU A 103 -1.63 13.55 -16.08
CA LEU A 103 -2.93 12.92 -16.26
C LEU A 103 -4.05 13.97 -16.32
N GLY A 104 -4.99 13.80 -17.24
CA GLY A 104 -6.13 14.71 -17.43
C GLY A 104 -5.80 16.02 -18.16
N THR A 105 -4.56 16.26 -18.60
CA THR A 105 -4.21 17.47 -19.37
C THR A 105 -4.16 17.24 -20.88
N TYR A 106 -4.32 16.00 -21.34
CA TYR A 106 -4.33 15.67 -22.76
C TYR A 106 -5.76 15.53 -23.27
N THR A 107 -6.10 16.32 -24.28
CA THR A 107 -7.41 16.33 -24.97
C THR A 107 -7.21 16.17 -26.48
N SER A 108 -8.27 15.90 -27.23
CA SER A 108 -8.23 15.84 -28.70
C SER A 108 -7.77 17.14 -29.37
N THR A 109 -7.86 18.27 -28.65
CA THR A 109 -7.42 19.60 -29.11
C THR A 109 -5.99 19.94 -28.69
N THR A 110 -5.33 19.08 -27.92
CA THR A 110 -3.95 19.30 -27.46
C THR A 110 -2.98 19.03 -28.60
N THR A 111 -2.11 19.99 -28.91
CA THR A 111 -1.04 19.83 -29.89
C THR A 111 0.26 19.43 -29.19
N GLU A 112 1.21 18.83 -29.91
CA GLU A 112 2.51 18.43 -29.35
C GLU A 112 3.24 19.55 -28.60
N ALA A 113 3.10 20.78 -29.10
CA ALA A 113 3.71 21.97 -28.50
C ALA A 113 3.06 22.38 -27.16
N SER A 114 1.81 21.98 -26.89
CA SER A 114 1.06 22.36 -25.69
C SER A 114 0.95 21.25 -24.64
N ILE A 115 1.53 20.07 -24.88
CA ILE A 115 1.51 18.97 -23.92
C ILE A 115 2.24 19.36 -22.63
N VAL A 116 1.48 19.40 -21.53
CA VAL A 116 2.05 19.52 -20.18
C VAL A 116 2.59 18.16 -19.76
N ARG A 117 3.91 18.02 -19.75
CA ARG A 117 4.62 16.79 -19.38
C ARG A 117 4.93 16.73 -17.90
N ILE A 118 5.15 15.55 -17.35
CA ILE A 118 5.52 15.39 -15.94
C ILE A 118 6.98 15.83 -15.74
N ALA A 119 7.18 16.98 -15.10
CA ALA A 119 8.50 17.47 -14.70
C ALA A 119 9.03 16.72 -13.46
N GLY A 120 8.15 16.25 -12.59
CA GLY A 120 8.50 15.34 -11.50
C GLY A 120 7.41 15.21 -10.43
N PHE A 121 7.76 14.59 -9.31
CA PHE A 121 6.83 14.28 -8.22
C PHE A 121 7.19 15.04 -6.95
N GLY A 122 6.17 15.38 -6.14
CA GLY A 122 6.37 15.94 -4.81
C GLY A 122 7.07 14.93 -3.89
N ALA A 123 7.92 15.42 -2.98
CA ALA A 123 8.73 14.57 -2.11
C ALA A 123 7.93 13.76 -1.08
N SER A 124 6.66 14.10 -0.89
CA SER A 124 5.77 13.44 0.07
C SER A 124 4.35 13.30 -0.44
N VAL A 125 3.68 12.28 0.08
CA VAL A 125 2.26 11.99 -0.10
C VAL A 125 1.53 12.21 1.21
N THR A 126 0.37 12.85 1.15
CA THR A 126 -0.52 13.01 2.30
C THR A 126 -1.54 11.88 2.34
N VAL A 127 -1.72 11.26 3.49
CA VAL A 127 -2.73 10.21 3.71
C VAL A 127 -3.97 10.83 4.33
N ILE A 128 -5.10 10.73 3.65
CA ILE A 128 -6.37 11.26 4.15
C ILE A 128 -6.92 10.32 5.23
N PRO A 129 -7.28 10.80 6.43
CA PRO A 129 -7.77 9.95 7.51
C PRO A 129 -9.24 9.56 7.29
N SER A 130 -9.48 8.56 6.45
CA SER A 130 -10.81 7.96 6.20
C SER A 130 -10.72 6.43 6.24
N LYS A 131 -11.84 5.70 6.08
CA LYS A 131 -11.81 4.22 6.02
C LYS A 131 -10.88 3.71 4.91
N GLN A 132 -10.93 4.35 3.75
CA GLN A 132 -10.18 3.95 2.54
C GLN A 132 -8.76 4.51 2.50
N ARG A 133 -8.46 5.51 3.33
CA ARG A 133 -7.15 6.15 3.46
C ARG A 133 -6.49 6.49 2.11
N PRO A 134 -7.20 7.21 1.21
CA PRO A 134 -6.64 7.57 -0.07
C PRO A 134 -5.46 8.52 0.09
N ARG A 135 -4.57 8.51 -0.90
CA ARG A 135 -3.28 9.20 -0.83
C ARG A 135 -3.28 10.39 -1.79
N LYS A 136 -3.10 11.59 -1.27
CA LYS A 136 -2.96 12.82 -2.05
C LYS A 136 -1.49 12.99 -2.48
N ILE A 137 -1.24 13.00 -3.78
CA ILE A 137 0.09 13.19 -4.38
C ILE A 137 0.10 14.46 -5.24
N ASN A 138 1.22 15.18 -5.25
CA ASN A 138 1.43 16.33 -6.12
C ASN A 138 2.40 15.94 -7.25
N ILE A 139 2.06 16.31 -8.48
CA ILE A 139 2.87 16.14 -9.68
C ILE A 139 3.18 17.53 -10.24
N LEU A 140 4.45 17.80 -10.51
CA LEU A 140 4.88 19.05 -11.13
C LEU A 140 4.81 18.89 -12.66
N GLY A 141 4.08 19.77 -13.32
CA GLY A 141 4.03 19.84 -14.78
C GLY A 141 5.20 20.63 -15.36
N SER A 142 5.52 20.40 -16.64
CA SER A 142 6.54 21.15 -17.40
C SER A 142 6.22 22.63 -17.55
N ASN A 143 4.96 23.03 -17.30
CA ASN A 143 4.52 24.42 -17.25
C ASN A 143 4.72 25.08 -15.86
N GLY A 144 5.40 24.42 -14.93
CA GLY A 144 5.66 24.89 -13.58
C GLY A 144 4.48 24.79 -12.61
N ARG A 145 3.31 24.29 -13.05
CA ARG A 145 2.13 24.15 -12.19
C ARG A 145 2.15 22.81 -11.45
N ALA A 146 1.63 22.82 -10.22
CA ALA A 146 1.42 21.62 -9.42
C ALA A 146 0.01 21.05 -9.65
N TYR A 147 -0.05 19.77 -9.99
CA TYR A 147 -1.27 19.01 -10.22
C TYR A 147 -1.46 18.01 -9.08
N THR A 148 -2.62 18.08 -8.44
CA THR A 148 -2.93 17.22 -7.29
C THR A 148 -3.76 16.03 -7.75
N PHE A 149 -3.35 14.82 -7.35
CA PHE A 149 -4.09 13.59 -7.62
C PHE A 149 -4.39 12.83 -6.35
N LEU A 150 -5.44 12.01 -6.40
CA LEU A 150 -5.83 11.10 -5.34
C LEU A 150 -5.57 9.65 -5.77
N LEU A 151 -4.65 8.97 -5.08
CA LEU A 151 -4.36 7.55 -5.29
C LEU A 151 -5.24 6.71 -4.36
N LYS A 152 -6.17 5.99 -4.96
CA LYS A 152 -7.07 5.03 -4.31
C LYS A 152 -6.57 3.62 -4.63
N GLY A 153 -5.97 2.94 -3.65
CA GLY A 153 -5.24 1.68 -3.89
C GLY A 153 -6.06 0.40 -3.72
N HIS A 154 -7.33 0.51 -3.31
CA HIS A 154 -8.22 -0.62 -3.01
C HIS A 154 -9.64 -0.35 -3.54
N GLU A 155 -9.76 0.48 -4.59
CA GLU A 155 -11.04 0.78 -5.23
C GLU A 155 -10.94 0.48 -6.72
N ASP A 156 -12.01 -0.08 -7.27
CA ASP A 156 -12.19 -0.22 -8.71
C ASP A 156 -12.66 1.12 -9.28
N LEU A 157 -11.76 1.84 -9.94
CA LEU A 157 -12.01 3.20 -10.44
C LEU A 157 -12.86 3.24 -11.71
N ARG A 158 -13.25 2.09 -12.28
CA ARG A 158 -14.03 2.04 -13.53
C ARG A 158 -15.42 2.65 -13.38
N GLN A 159 -16.01 2.60 -12.19
CA GLN A 159 -17.28 3.28 -11.92
C GLN A 159 -17.12 4.79 -11.90
N ASP A 160 -16.10 5.32 -11.21
CA ASP A 160 -15.78 6.75 -11.18
C ASP A 160 -15.50 7.28 -12.60
N GLU A 161 -14.75 6.53 -13.41
CA GLU A 161 -14.44 6.89 -14.80
C GLU A 161 -15.70 6.99 -15.67
N ARG A 162 -16.58 5.99 -15.61
CA ARG A 162 -17.83 5.98 -16.41
C ARG A 162 -18.78 7.10 -15.99
N VAL A 163 -18.81 7.44 -14.71
CA VAL A 163 -19.56 8.60 -14.22
C VAL A 163 -18.94 9.90 -14.75
N MET A 164 -17.61 10.03 -14.75
CA MET A 164 -16.92 11.18 -15.33
C MET A 164 -17.11 11.32 -16.84
N GLN A 165 -17.42 10.23 -17.56
CA GLN A 165 -17.73 10.29 -18.99
C GLN A 165 -19.18 10.70 -19.27
N LEU A 166 -20.07 10.55 -18.29
CA LEU A 166 -21.50 10.86 -18.41
C LEU A 166 -21.80 12.36 -18.19
N PHE A 167 -20.92 13.06 -17.48
CA PHE A 167 -21.03 14.48 -17.13
C PHE A 167 -19.95 15.32 -17.82
#